data_AF-A0A100WPB2-F1
#
_entry.id   AF-A0A100WPB2-F1
#
_cell.length_a   1.000
_cell.length_b   1.000
_cell.length_c   1.000
_cell.angle_alpha   90.00
_cell.angle_beta   90.00
_cell.angle_gamma   90.00
#
_symmetry.space_group_name_H-M   'P 1'
#
loop_
_entity.id
_entity.type
_entity.pdbx_description
1 polymer ?
#
loop_
_entity_poly.entity_id
_entity_poly.type
_entity_poly.pdbx_seq_one_letter_code
_entity_poly.pdbx_strand_id
1 'polypeptide(L)'
;MISKTAPEDWRFVNARSVRVNGKRCSERDARVALASTSVGVVSVTLGGDVTDQEFEFSFRIANSKDLAGVDQRLTELIEGRSLTISAIDSFIIRTEKFETARYYRDGLANYFYGVLARERSSESGLVRSSTDVDAYKHRFDDAVERLGKFDRPTAEAICGLVAFHYNQFDLALRKTRSPRIARVARRFASLLGATPDTSTPRLEIDKSSLDYVLSDTEIERIITWCAIPLDGCSSQIVDEIERSLSDIPATDALKLRVIAAEHHLAAGEPARGMDHLMHLRHARALEGWCAWYRERAGNMST
;
A
#
# COMPACT_ATOMS: atom_id res chain seq x y z
N MET A 1 2.62 16.07 3.01
CA MET A 1 2.84 16.87 1.79
C MET A 1 4.30 17.28 1.78
N ILE A 2 5.08 16.93 0.75
CA ILE A 2 6.43 17.51 0.58
C ILE A 2 6.21 18.90 -0.01
N SER A 3 6.06 19.89 0.86
CA SER A 3 6.03 21.30 0.45
C SER A 3 7.44 21.76 0.09
N LYS A 4 7.54 22.74 -0.79
CA LYS A 4 8.80 23.48 -0.94
C LYS A 4 9.21 24.03 0.42
N THR A 5 10.48 23.94 0.73
CA THR A 5 11.05 24.63 1.88
C THR A 5 11.10 26.12 1.58
N ALA A 6 10.87 26.94 2.60
CA ALA A 6 11.08 28.37 2.54
C ALA A 6 12.53 28.69 2.95
N PRO A 7 13.09 29.86 2.57
CA PRO A 7 14.44 30.23 2.98
C PRO A 7 14.65 30.17 4.50
N GLU A 8 13.64 30.48 5.30
CA GLU A 8 13.66 30.41 6.77
C GLU A 8 13.77 28.99 7.36
N ASP A 9 13.43 27.94 6.60
CA ASP A 9 13.58 26.54 7.02
C ASP A 9 15.06 26.11 7.05
N TRP A 10 15.92 26.84 6.34
CA TRP A 10 17.34 26.53 6.21
C TRP A 10 18.18 27.33 7.19
N ARG A 11 18.96 26.63 8.02
CA ARG A 11 19.87 27.25 8.98
C ARG A 11 21.27 26.66 8.86
N PHE A 12 22.26 27.55 8.86
CA PHE A 12 23.67 27.20 8.83
C PHE A 12 24.25 27.50 10.21
N VAL A 13 24.60 26.46 10.95
CA VAL A 13 25.07 26.58 12.34
C VAL A 13 26.56 26.30 12.38
N ASN A 14 27.31 27.12 13.13
CA ASN A 14 28.76 26.98 13.30
C ASN A 14 29.59 27.00 12.00
N ALA A 15 29.15 27.76 10.99
CA ALA A 15 29.85 27.89 9.71
C ALA A 15 30.39 29.32 9.50
N ARG A 16 31.67 29.46 9.14
CA ARG A 16 32.27 30.73 8.72
C ARG A 16 32.06 31.05 7.25
N SER A 17 31.84 30.01 6.43
CA SER A 17 31.54 30.19 5.02
C SER A 17 30.64 29.09 4.49
N VAL A 18 29.85 29.42 3.47
CA VAL A 18 28.94 28.50 2.79
C VAL A 18 29.29 28.46 1.31
N ARG A 19 29.36 27.26 0.75
CA ARG A 19 29.45 27.02 -0.70
C ARG A 19 28.28 26.15 -1.12
N VAL A 20 27.61 26.52 -2.20
CA VAL A 20 26.54 25.73 -2.82
C VAL A 20 27.00 25.35 -4.22
N ASN A 21 27.02 24.05 -4.52
CA ASN A 21 27.58 23.48 -5.76
C ASN A 21 28.98 24.04 -6.07
N GLY A 22 29.84 24.09 -5.04
CA GLY A 22 31.21 24.60 -5.12
C GLY A 22 31.34 26.14 -5.16
N LYS A 23 30.25 26.89 -5.34
CA LYS A 23 30.29 28.36 -5.39
C LYS A 23 30.08 28.97 -4.00
N ARG A 24 31.06 29.76 -3.53
CA ARG A 24 30.93 30.54 -2.29
C ARG A 24 29.81 31.56 -2.44
N CYS A 25 28.89 31.60 -1.48
CA CYS A 25 27.74 32.50 -1.48
C CYS A 25 27.46 33.01 -0.07
N SER A 26 26.63 34.06 0.03
CA SER A 26 26.14 34.51 1.33
C SER A 26 25.15 33.50 1.90
N GLU A 27 24.96 33.52 3.23
CA GLU A 27 23.98 32.65 3.88
C GLU A 27 22.56 32.86 3.29
N ARG A 28 22.19 34.12 3.05
CA ARG A 28 20.91 34.47 2.43
C ARG A 28 20.75 33.86 1.04
N ASP A 29 21.77 33.98 0.20
CA ASP A 29 21.73 33.45 -1.17
C ASP A 29 21.69 31.91 -1.16
N ALA A 30 22.40 31.28 -0.22
CA ALA A 30 22.36 29.83 -0.03
C ALA A 30 20.94 29.36 0.36
N ARG A 31 20.28 30.05 1.30
CA ARG A 31 18.89 29.75 1.69
C ARG A 31 17.93 29.89 0.51
N VAL A 32 18.05 30.96 -0.27
CA VAL A 32 17.22 31.18 -1.45
C VAL A 32 17.46 30.11 -2.51
N ALA A 33 18.72 29.75 -2.77
CA ALA A 33 19.08 28.71 -3.71
C ALA A 33 18.47 27.35 -3.30
N LEU A 34 18.61 26.94 -2.04
CA LEU A 34 18.06 25.68 -1.54
C LEU A 34 16.52 25.66 -1.56
N ALA A 35 15.87 26.74 -1.13
CA ALA A 35 14.40 26.87 -1.16
C ALA A 35 13.82 26.90 -2.59
N SER A 36 14.56 27.47 -3.55
CA SER A 36 14.12 27.55 -4.95
C SER A 36 14.31 26.24 -5.72
N THR A 37 15.17 25.33 -5.24
CA THR A 37 15.49 24.08 -5.90
C THR A 37 14.34 23.08 -5.72
N SER A 38 13.73 22.66 -6.82
CA SER A 38 12.68 21.63 -6.81
C SER A 38 13.17 20.25 -7.24
N VAL A 39 14.18 20.18 -8.09
CA VAL A 39 14.68 18.91 -8.66
C VAL A 39 16.19 18.94 -8.72
N GLY A 40 16.82 17.81 -8.40
CA GLY A 40 18.26 17.59 -8.60
C GLY A 40 19.01 17.30 -7.32
N VAL A 41 20.34 17.35 -7.39
CA VAL A 41 21.24 17.18 -6.25
C VAL A 41 21.98 18.49 -6.03
N VAL A 42 22.00 18.97 -4.79
CA VAL A 42 22.72 20.17 -4.39
C VAL A 42 23.75 19.77 -3.34
N SER A 43 25.03 20.02 -3.65
CA SER A 43 26.11 19.89 -2.67
C SER A 43 26.26 21.21 -1.91
N VAL A 44 26.33 21.13 -0.59
CA VAL A 44 26.51 22.26 0.32
C VAL A 44 27.75 21.99 1.16
N THR A 45 28.76 22.83 1.02
CA THR A 45 29.97 22.78 1.85
C THR A 45 29.93 23.89 2.88
N LEU A 46 30.02 23.53 4.16
CA LEU A 46 30.16 24.45 5.28
C LEU A 46 31.62 24.49 5.73
N GLY A 47 32.25 25.66 5.61
CA GLY A 47 33.62 25.85 6.07
C GLY A 47 33.65 26.38 7.50
N GLY A 48 34.22 25.60 8.42
CA GLY A 48 34.50 25.99 9.80
C GLY A 48 35.92 26.55 9.96
N ASP A 49 36.42 26.56 11.19
CA ASP A 49 37.75 27.10 11.54
C ASP A 49 38.88 26.16 11.14
N VAL A 50 38.63 24.86 11.21
CA VAL A 50 39.64 23.80 11.07
C VAL A 50 39.27 22.81 9.95
N THR A 51 37.97 22.62 9.69
CA THR A 51 37.47 21.64 8.71
C THR A 51 36.33 22.20 7.87
N ASP A 52 36.29 21.78 6.61
CA ASP A 52 35.13 21.91 5.73
C ASP A 52 34.28 20.63 5.84
N GLN A 53 32.97 20.76 5.91
CA GLN A 53 32.03 19.62 5.92
C GLN A 53 31.09 19.71 4.72
N GLU A 54 30.95 18.63 3.97
CA GLU A 54 30.09 18.54 2.78
C GLU A 54 28.81 17.77 3.08
N PHE A 55 27.69 18.32 2.60
CA PHE A 55 26.35 17.77 2.70
C PHE A 55 25.74 17.69 1.30
N GLU A 56 25.07 16.58 1.00
CA GLU A 56 24.38 16.41 -0.26
C GLU A 56 22.86 16.34 -0.04
N PHE A 57 22.12 17.21 -0.73
CA PHE A 57 20.66 17.27 -0.67
C PHE A 57 20.06 16.87 -2.02
N SER A 58 19.24 15.81 -2.05
CA SER A 58 18.47 15.43 -3.24
C SER A 58 17.06 16.01 -3.18
N PHE A 59 16.76 16.95 -4.06
CA PHE A 59 15.44 17.55 -4.23
C PHE A 59 14.63 16.77 -5.27
N ARG A 60 13.41 16.38 -4.89
CA ARG A 60 12.46 15.62 -5.73
C ARG A 60 11.03 16.13 -5.56
N ILE A 61 10.85 17.44 -5.68
CA ILE A 61 9.57 18.13 -5.56
C ILE A 61 8.91 18.14 -6.95
N ALA A 62 7.93 17.26 -7.13
CA ALA A 62 7.18 17.17 -8.36
C ALA A 62 6.27 18.39 -8.57
N ASN A 63 6.21 18.89 -9.80
CA ASN A 63 5.27 19.92 -10.22
C ASN A 63 3.85 19.34 -10.25
N SER A 64 2.87 20.08 -9.73
CA SER A 64 1.47 19.68 -9.74
C SER A 64 0.92 19.43 -11.15
N LYS A 65 1.39 20.18 -12.16
CA LYS A 65 1.02 19.96 -13.57
C LYS A 65 1.56 18.65 -14.12
N ASP A 66 2.79 18.30 -13.77
CA ASP A 66 3.42 17.03 -14.19
C ASP A 66 2.72 15.85 -13.53
N LEU A 67 2.41 15.94 -12.24
CA LEU A 67 1.63 14.92 -11.52
C LEU A 67 0.24 14.73 -12.16
N ALA A 68 -0.46 15.82 -12.48
CA ALA A 68 -1.75 15.76 -13.17
C ALA A 68 -1.64 15.13 -14.57
N GLY A 69 -0.55 15.43 -15.28
CA GLY A 69 -0.27 14.82 -16.58
C GLY A 69 -0.04 13.31 -16.49
N VAL A 70 0.67 12.84 -15.46
CA VAL A 70 0.85 11.39 -15.19
C VAL A 70 -0.50 10.75 -14.85
N ASP A 71 -1.30 11.37 -13.97
CA ASP A 71 -2.62 10.84 -13.61
C ASP A 71 -3.56 10.74 -14.82
N GLN A 72 -3.52 11.70 -15.75
CA GLN A 72 -4.31 11.61 -16.98
C GLN A 72 -3.92 10.39 -17.83
N ARG A 73 -2.61 10.12 -17.95
CA ARG A 73 -2.13 8.94 -18.70
C ARG A 73 -2.43 7.62 -18.00
N LEU A 74 -2.50 7.66 -16.68
CA LEU A 74 -2.93 6.53 -15.89
C LEU A 74 -4.40 6.20 -16.15
N THR A 75 -5.27 7.22 -16.22
CA THR A 75 -6.68 7.03 -16.58
C THR A 75 -6.82 6.36 -17.95
N GLU A 76 -6.05 6.81 -18.96
CA GLU A 76 -6.04 6.18 -20.29
C GLU A 76 -5.61 4.70 -20.24
N LEU A 77 -4.60 4.37 -19.43
CA LEU A 77 -4.14 2.98 -19.23
C LEU A 77 -5.25 2.11 -18.61
N ILE A 78 -5.90 2.63 -17.58
CA ILE A 78 -7.01 2.00 -16.86
C ILE A 78 -8.20 1.75 -17.80
N GLU A 79 -8.56 2.73 -18.61
CA GLU A 79 -9.67 2.63 -19.57
C GLU A 79 -9.41 1.59 -20.67
N GLY A 80 -8.13 1.30 -20.96
CA GLY A 80 -7.71 0.23 -21.85
C GLY A 80 -8.07 -1.18 -21.36
N ARG A 81 -8.41 -1.35 -20.07
CA ARG A 81 -8.88 -2.60 -19.42
C ARG A 81 -7.99 -3.84 -19.60
N SER A 82 -6.73 -3.64 -20.00
CA SER A 82 -5.76 -4.72 -20.18
C SER A 82 -4.43 -4.25 -19.64
N LEU A 83 -3.98 -4.87 -18.56
CA LEU A 83 -2.66 -4.62 -17.99
C LEU A 83 -1.69 -5.65 -18.58
N THR A 84 -0.71 -5.17 -19.34
CA THR A 84 0.35 -5.98 -19.96
C THR A 84 1.69 -5.26 -19.78
N ILE A 85 2.83 -5.95 -19.92
CA ILE A 85 4.14 -5.27 -19.92
C ILE A 85 4.18 -4.16 -20.98
N SER A 86 3.69 -4.44 -22.18
CA SER A 86 3.68 -3.45 -23.27
C SER A 86 2.83 -2.22 -22.93
N ALA A 87 1.72 -2.40 -22.20
CA ALA A 87 0.89 -1.30 -21.72
C ALA A 87 1.61 -0.46 -20.65
N ILE A 88 2.32 -1.09 -19.72
CA ILE A 88 3.13 -0.41 -18.70
C ILE A 88 4.29 0.35 -19.36
N ASP A 89 5.01 -0.27 -20.29
CA ASP A 89 6.12 0.37 -21.02
C ASP A 89 5.61 1.57 -21.83
N SER A 90 4.47 1.42 -22.50
CA SER A 90 3.80 2.51 -23.22
C SER A 90 3.41 3.65 -22.28
N PHE A 91 2.90 3.34 -21.08
CA PHE A 91 2.60 4.33 -20.05
C PHE A 91 3.86 5.07 -19.61
N ILE A 92 4.97 4.36 -19.38
CA ILE A 92 6.26 4.96 -18.98
C ILE A 92 6.74 5.93 -20.07
N ILE A 93 6.76 5.50 -21.33
CA ILE A 93 7.19 6.32 -22.48
C ILE A 93 6.32 7.58 -22.60
N ARG A 94 4.99 7.44 -22.54
CA ARG A 94 4.04 8.57 -22.67
C ARG A 94 4.15 9.60 -21.54
N THR A 95 4.73 9.21 -20.41
CA THR A 95 4.88 10.06 -19.23
C THR A 95 6.31 10.59 -19.04
N GLU A 96 7.27 10.26 -19.92
CA GLU A 96 8.65 10.79 -19.85
C GLU A 96 8.74 12.31 -19.90
N LYS A 97 7.83 12.95 -20.65
CA LYS A 97 7.74 14.42 -20.74
C LYS A 97 7.42 15.12 -19.42
N PHE A 98 6.97 14.39 -18.39
CA PHE A 98 6.65 14.92 -17.06
C PHE A 98 7.83 14.71 -16.11
N GLU A 99 8.95 15.37 -16.40
CA GLU A 99 10.26 15.11 -15.79
C GLU A 99 10.22 15.15 -14.26
N THR A 100 9.50 16.12 -13.68
CA THR A 100 9.46 16.29 -12.22
C THR A 100 8.59 15.23 -11.53
N ALA A 101 7.72 14.54 -12.26
CA ALA A 101 6.86 13.46 -11.76
C ALA A 101 7.46 12.06 -11.97
N ARG A 102 8.72 11.95 -12.40
CA ARG A 102 9.41 10.66 -12.62
C ARG A 102 9.26 9.70 -11.43
N TYR A 103 9.49 10.18 -10.20
CA TYR A 103 9.44 9.32 -9.02
C TYR A 103 8.03 8.80 -8.72
N TYR A 104 7.00 9.60 -9.03
CA TYR A 104 5.59 9.20 -8.95
C TYR A 104 5.24 8.14 -10.00
N ARG A 105 5.57 8.42 -11.28
CA ARG A 105 5.41 7.48 -12.39
C ARG A 105 6.08 6.13 -12.13
N ASP A 106 7.34 6.15 -11.68
CA ASP A 106 8.09 4.92 -11.41
C ASP A 106 7.43 4.11 -10.27
N GLY A 107 6.84 4.78 -9.28
CA GLY A 107 6.05 4.14 -8.22
C GLY A 107 4.81 3.43 -8.77
N LEU A 108 4.07 4.08 -9.68
CA LEU A 108 2.92 3.48 -10.36
C LEU A 108 3.33 2.27 -11.22
N ALA A 109 4.41 2.40 -11.99
CA ALA A 109 4.93 1.32 -12.81
C ALA A 109 5.35 0.10 -11.96
N ASN A 110 6.08 0.32 -10.86
CA ASN A 110 6.44 -0.74 -9.94
C ASN A 110 5.21 -1.44 -9.37
N TYR A 111 4.17 -0.70 -8.99
CA TYR A 111 2.93 -1.31 -8.53
C TYR A 111 2.32 -2.25 -9.59
N PHE A 112 2.22 -1.79 -10.84
CA PHE A 112 1.65 -2.60 -11.92
C PHE A 112 2.50 -3.82 -12.28
N TYR A 113 3.82 -3.72 -12.28
CA TYR A 113 4.67 -4.90 -12.42
C TYR A 113 4.47 -5.88 -11.26
N GLY A 114 4.25 -5.39 -10.04
CA GLY A 114 3.88 -6.21 -8.88
C GLY A 114 2.54 -6.93 -9.08
N VAL A 115 1.53 -6.24 -9.60
CA VAL A 115 0.22 -6.83 -9.94
C VAL A 115 0.40 -7.97 -10.97
N LEU A 116 1.09 -7.72 -12.09
CA LEU A 116 1.33 -8.75 -13.10
C LEU A 116 2.09 -9.98 -12.55
N ALA A 117 3.09 -9.72 -11.72
CA ALA A 117 3.87 -10.76 -11.05
C ALA A 117 2.99 -11.63 -10.14
N ARG A 118 2.11 -10.99 -9.36
CA ARG A 118 1.20 -11.70 -8.44
C ARG A 118 0.13 -12.50 -9.17
N GLU A 119 -0.44 -11.96 -10.25
CA GLU A 119 -1.41 -12.69 -11.09
C GLU A 119 -0.78 -13.82 -11.89
N ARG A 120 0.55 -14.01 -11.79
CA ARG A 120 1.31 -15.01 -12.54
C ARG A 120 1.05 -14.91 -14.04
N SER A 121 0.83 -13.69 -14.53
CA SER A 121 0.60 -13.44 -15.94
C SER A 121 1.78 -14.01 -16.74
N SER A 122 1.49 -14.69 -17.85
CA SER A 122 2.52 -15.12 -18.80
C SER A 122 3.31 -13.94 -19.36
N GLU A 123 2.75 -12.74 -19.25
CA GLU A 123 3.35 -11.47 -19.63
C GLU A 123 3.98 -10.74 -18.44
N SER A 124 4.24 -11.38 -17.29
CA SER A 124 4.89 -10.72 -16.14
C SER A 124 6.40 -10.55 -16.30
N GLY A 125 7.03 -11.20 -17.28
CA GLY A 125 8.47 -11.14 -17.55
C GLY A 125 9.33 -11.80 -16.46
N LEU A 126 8.73 -12.26 -15.36
CA LEU A 126 9.40 -13.04 -14.32
C LEU A 126 9.44 -14.51 -14.75
N VAL A 127 10.64 -15.06 -14.79
CA VAL A 127 10.87 -16.49 -15.05
C VAL A 127 10.06 -17.29 -14.02
N ARG A 128 9.33 -18.31 -14.50
CA ARG A 128 8.51 -19.26 -13.73
C ARG A 128 9.38 -20.16 -12.84
N SER A 129 10.23 -19.58 -12.00
CA SER A 129 11.01 -20.28 -11.01
C SER A 129 10.17 -20.39 -9.74
N SER A 130 9.97 -21.63 -9.27
CA SER A 130 9.24 -21.95 -8.03
C SER A 130 9.84 -21.30 -6.76
N THR A 131 10.96 -20.61 -6.87
CA THR A 131 11.63 -19.84 -5.80
C THR A 131 11.18 -18.39 -5.66
N ASP A 132 10.38 -17.85 -6.60
CA ASP A 132 10.07 -16.41 -6.64
C ASP A 132 8.58 -16.10 -6.33
N VAL A 133 7.97 -16.89 -5.45
CA VAL A 133 6.54 -16.77 -5.06
C VAL A 133 6.22 -15.39 -4.44
N ASP A 134 7.25 -14.66 -4.01
CA ASP A 134 7.16 -13.38 -3.33
C ASP A 134 7.86 -12.22 -4.08
N ALA A 135 8.28 -12.40 -5.34
CA ALA A 135 8.93 -11.35 -6.15
C ALA A 135 8.15 -10.03 -6.19
N TYR A 136 6.82 -10.16 -6.24
CA TYR A 136 5.91 -9.03 -6.31
C TYR A 136 5.98 -8.14 -5.06
N LYS A 137 6.39 -8.68 -3.91
CA LYS A 137 6.46 -7.93 -2.64
C LYS A 137 7.48 -6.79 -2.72
N HIS A 138 8.67 -7.04 -3.28
CA HIS A 138 9.66 -5.98 -3.50
C HIS A 138 9.10 -4.86 -4.37
N ARG A 139 8.31 -5.20 -5.39
CA ARG A 139 7.66 -4.21 -6.27
C ARG A 139 6.61 -3.40 -5.54
N PHE A 140 5.83 -4.02 -4.67
CA PHE A 140 4.87 -3.33 -3.81
C PHE A 140 5.56 -2.43 -2.78
N ASP A 141 6.64 -2.90 -2.17
CA ASP A 141 7.41 -2.13 -1.19
C ASP A 141 8.01 -0.88 -1.84
N ASP A 142 8.66 -1.03 -3.00
CA ASP A 142 9.18 0.07 -3.81
C ASP A 142 8.07 1.05 -4.22
N ALA A 143 6.91 0.54 -4.60
CA ALA A 143 5.78 1.37 -4.98
C ALA A 143 5.28 2.20 -3.79
N VAL A 144 5.10 1.60 -2.61
CA VAL A 144 4.64 2.31 -1.41
C VAL A 144 5.67 3.33 -0.93
N GLU A 145 6.96 2.99 -0.95
CA GLU A 145 8.03 3.93 -0.58
C GLU A 145 8.02 5.18 -1.47
N ARG A 146 7.74 4.98 -2.76
CA ARG A 146 7.66 6.07 -3.75
C ARG A 146 6.37 6.87 -3.62
N LEU A 147 5.24 6.18 -3.71
CA LEU A 147 3.90 6.77 -3.78
C LEU A 147 3.47 7.39 -2.45
N GLY A 148 3.89 6.83 -1.32
CA GLY A 148 3.49 7.29 0.02
C GLY A 148 3.91 8.72 0.36
N LYS A 149 4.79 9.33 -0.45
CA LYS A 149 5.27 10.72 -0.35
C LYS A 149 4.35 11.73 -1.06
N PHE A 150 3.40 11.27 -1.87
CA PHE A 150 2.50 12.11 -2.65
C PHE A 150 1.09 12.10 -2.07
N ASP A 151 0.47 13.29 -2.00
CA ASP A 151 -0.95 13.46 -1.68
C ASP A 151 -1.74 13.46 -2.99
N ARG A 152 -2.01 12.25 -3.50
CA ARG A 152 -2.77 12.01 -4.73
C ARG A 152 -3.73 10.85 -4.52
N PRO A 153 -4.98 10.91 -5.04
CA PRO A 153 -5.97 9.85 -4.85
C PRO A 153 -5.46 8.47 -5.26
N THR A 154 -4.72 8.37 -6.36
CA THR A 154 -4.14 7.10 -6.83
C THR A 154 -3.05 6.58 -5.91
N ALA A 155 -2.12 7.44 -5.48
CA ALA A 155 -1.07 7.05 -4.54
C ALA A 155 -1.67 6.49 -3.25
N GLU A 156 -2.68 7.18 -2.73
CA GLU A 156 -3.41 6.79 -1.53
C GLU A 156 -4.17 5.47 -1.71
N ALA A 157 -4.86 5.29 -2.84
CA ALA A 157 -5.53 4.03 -3.16
C ALA A 157 -4.55 2.85 -3.21
N ILE A 158 -3.42 2.99 -3.92
CA ILE A 158 -2.38 1.95 -4.00
C ILE A 158 -1.77 1.67 -2.63
N CYS A 159 -1.38 2.70 -1.89
CA CYS A 159 -0.82 2.51 -0.55
C CYS A 159 -1.82 1.84 0.39
N GLY A 160 -3.12 2.18 0.29
CA GLY A 160 -4.19 1.54 1.04
C GLY A 160 -4.37 0.07 0.68
N LEU A 161 -4.35 -0.26 -0.61
CA LEU A 161 -4.43 -1.64 -1.13
C LEU A 161 -3.26 -2.50 -0.66
N VAL A 162 -2.03 -2.00 -0.79
CA VAL A 162 -0.83 -2.73 -0.37
C VAL A 162 -0.79 -2.89 1.16
N ALA A 163 -1.18 -1.85 1.92
CA ALA A 163 -1.28 -1.95 3.37
C ALA A 163 -2.33 -3.01 3.79
N PHE A 164 -3.48 -3.04 3.11
CA PHE A 164 -4.49 -4.08 3.33
C PHE A 164 -3.93 -5.47 2.99
N HIS A 165 -3.26 -5.62 1.85
CA HIS A 165 -2.59 -6.85 1.44
C HIS A 165 -1.68 -7.37 2.56
N TYR A 166 -0.84 -6.51 3.14
CA TYR A 166 0.07 -6.86 4.24
C TYR A 166 -0.56 -6.94 5.63
N ASN A 167 -1.89 -6.97 5.75
CA ASN A 167 -2.61 -7.02 7.04
C ASN A 167 -2.34 -5.80 7.95
N GLN A 168 -1.91 -4.68 7.38
CA GLN A 168 -1.68 -3.42 8.12
C GLN A 168 -2.96 -2.58 8.14
N PHE A 169 -4.00 -3.10 8.79
CA PHE A 169 -5.37 -2.55 8.69
C PHE A 169 -5.48 -1.08 9.14
N ASP A 170 -4.77 -0.67 10.21
CA ASP A 170 -4.76 0.73 10.64
C ASP A 170 -4.10 1.65 9.61
N LEU A 171 -3.04 1.18 8.95
CA LEU A 171 -2.39 1.94 7.88
C LEU A 171 -3.30 2.02 6.65
N ALA A 172 -3.95 0.90 6.30
CA ALA A 172 -4.91 0.85 5.21
C ALA A 172 -6.05 1.86 5.43
N LEU A 173 -6.60 1.95 6.65
CA LEU A 173 -7.63 2.92 7.02
C LEU A 173 -7.16 4.38 6.88
N ARG A 174 -5.93 4.68 7.29
CA ARG A 174 -5.37 6.04 7.20
C ARG A 174 -5.03 6.47 5.78
N LYS A 175 -4.69 5.50 4.91
CA LYS A 175 -4.20 5.77 3.56
C LYS A 175 -5.25 5.63 2.48
N THR A 176 -6.28 4.82 2.68
CA THR A 176 -7.27 4.59 1.64
C THR A 176 -8.36 5.66 1.63
N ARG A 177 -8.73 6.11 0.43
CA ARG A 177 -10.00 6.84 0.18
C ARG A 177 -11.12 5.92 -0.29
N SER A 178 -10.86 4.61 -0.45
CA SER A 178 -11.88 3.64 -0.86
C SER A 178 -12.78 3.27 0.32
N PRO A 179 -14.11 3.46 0.19
CA PRO A 179 -15.06 2.96 1.17
C PRO A 179 -14.97 1.44 1.34
N ARG A 180 -14.64 0.71 0.26
CA ARG A 180 -14.58 -0.75 0.24
C ARG A 180 -13.46 -1.27 1.14
N ILE A 181 -12.24 -0.79 0.88
CA ILE A 181 -11.05 -1.13 1.67
C ILE A 181 -11.21 -0.65 3.10
N ALA A 182 -11.66 0.60 3.30
CA ALA A 182 -11.85 1.16 4.63
C ALA A 182 -12.81 0.31 5.47
N ARG A 183 -13.86 -0.24 4.86
CA ARG A 183 -14.84 -1.05 5.58
C ARG A 183 -14.29 -2.40 6.00
N VAL A 184 -13.65 -3.14 5.08
CA VAL A 184 -13.04 -4.43 5.44
C VAL A 184 -11.89 -4.24 6.43
N ALA A 185 -11.06 -3.20 6.26
CA ALA A 185 -9.98 -2.88 7.19
C ALA A 185 -10.52 -2.51 8.59
N ARG A 186 -11.60 -1.74 8.67
CA ARG A 186 -12.26 -1.40 9.95
C ARG A 186 -12.78 -2.64 10.65
N ARG A 187 -13.41 -3.56 9.92
CA ARG A 187 -13.86 -4.84 10.46
C ARG A 187 -12.69 -5.61 11.06
N PHE A 188 -11.59 -5.78 10.32
CA PHE A 188 -10.41 -6.47 10.86
C PHE A 188 -9.82 -5.74 12.06
N ALA A 189 -9.73 -4.40 12.05
CA ALA A 189 -9.26 -3.65 13.21
C ALA A 189 -10.14 -3.91 14.46
N SER A 190 -11.46 -3.99 14.29
CA SER A 190 -12.44 -4.31 15.34
C SER A 190 -12.31 -5.77 15.83
N LEU A 191 -12.18 -6.74 14.91
CA LEU A 191 -11.95 -8.14 15.24
C LEU A 191 -10.64 -8.32 16.03
N LEU A 192 -9.54 -7.74 15.54
CA LEU A 192 -8.23 -7.79 16.20
C LEU A 192 -8.25 -7.09 17.57
N GLY A 193 -9.06 -6.05 17.72
CA GLY A 193 -9.31 -5.36 18.99
C GLY A 193 -10.29 -6.08 19.93
N ALA A 194 -10.70 -7.31 19.63
CA ALA A 194 -11.66 -8.11 20.40
C ALA A 194 -13.01 -7.40 20.66
N THR A 195 -13.41 -6.51 19.75
CA THR A 195 -14.68 -5.77 19.79
C THR A 195 -15.44 -5.98 18.48
N PRO A 196 -15.83 -7.22 18.15
CA PRO A 196 -16.38 -7.57 16.83
C PRO A 196 -17.67 -6.81 16.54
N ASP A 197 -17.65 -6.03 15.47
CA ASP A 197 -18.85 -5.46 14.88
C ASP A 197 -19.45 -6.44 13.86
N THR A 198 -20.42 -7.23 14.33
CA THR A 198 -21.15 -8.20 13.50
C THR A 198 -22.18 -7.54 12.58
N SER A 199 -22.50 -6.26 12.80
CA SER A 199 -23.56 -5.54 12.09
C SER A 199 -23.04 -4.82 10.86
N THR A 200 -22.21 -5.49 10.05
CA THR A 200 -21.67 -4.88 8.82
C THR A 200 -22.58 -5.20 7.63
N PRO A 201 -23.32 -4.22 7.07
CA PRO A 201 -24.16 -4.45 5.91
C PRO A 201 -23.34 -4.87 4.68
N ARG A 202 -23.98 -5.59 3.76
CA ARG A 202 -23.38 -6.07 2.51
C ARG A 202 -22.69 -4.93 1.75
N LEU A 203 -21.57 -5.24 1.09
CA LEU A 203 -20.84 -4.26 0.27
C LEU A 203 -21.51 -4.11 -1.07
N GLU A 204 -21.93 -2.90 -1.41
CA GLU A 204 -22.15 -2.57 -2.81
C GLU A 204 -20.77 -2.41 -3.46
N ILE A 205 -20.51 -3.23 -4.48
CA ILE A 205 -19.26 -3.19 -5.24
C ILE A 205 -19.45 -2.17 -6.35
N ASP A 206 -18.91 -0.97 -6.15
CA ASP A 206 -18.74 -0.01 -7.24
C ASP A 206 -17.53 -0.42 -8.08
N LYS A 207 -17.79 -1.02 -9.26
CA LYS A 207 -16.73 -1.43 -10.20
C LYS A 207 -16.04 -0.26 -10.89
N SER A 208 -16.55 0.96 -10.73
CA SER A 208 -15.91 2.17 -11.25
C SER A 208 -14.94 2.82 -10.27
N SER A 209 -14.89 2.31 -9.02
CA SER A 209 -14.02 2.87 -8.00
C SER A 209 -12.55 2.62 -8.33
N LEU A 210 -11.71 3.62 -8.03
CA LEU A 210 -10.29 3.59 -8.39
C LEU A 210 -9.56 2.38 -7.76
N ASP A 211 -9.94 1.98 -6.54
CA ASP A 211 -9.41 0.78 -5.91
C ASP A 211 -9.82 -0.51 -6.62
N TYR A 212 -11.05 -0.61 -7.12
CA TYR A 212 -11.50 -1.80 -7.86
C TYR A 212 -10.67 -1.98 -9.13
N VAL A 213 -10.46 -0.88 -9.84
CA VAL A 213 -9.69 -0.85 -11.09
C VAL A 213 -8.20 -1.19 -10.87
N LEU A 214 -7.63 -0.72 -9.75
CA LEU A 214 -6.22 -0.92 -9.45
C LEU A 214 -5.91 -2.30 -8.85
N SER A 215 -6.91 -2.96 -8.27
CA SER A 215 -6.75 -4.24 -7.60
C SER A 215 -6.56 -5.38 -8.59
N ASP A 216 -5.67 -6.30 -8.23
CA ASP A 216 -5.54 -7.57 -8.92
C ASP A 216 -6.72 -8.50 -8.59
N THR A 217 -6.89 -9.54 -9.41
CA THR A 217 -8.00 -10.49 -9.29
C THR A 217 -8.05 -11.17 -7.91
N GLU A 218 -6.89 -11.42 -7.30
CA GLU A 218 -6.78 -12.06 -5.99
C GLU A 218 -7.16 -11.12 -4.85
N ILE A 219 -6.69 -9.86 -4.87
CA ILE A 219 -7.12 -8.83 -3.91
C ILE A 219 -8.62 -8.64 -3.96
N GLU A 220 -9.20 -8.52 -5.16
CA GLU A 220 -10.64 -8.30 -5.30
C GLU A 220 -11.45 -9.47 -4.77
N ARG A 221 -11.01 -10.71 -5.01
CA ARG A 221 -11.63 -11.90 -4.44
C ARG A 221 -11.55 -11.88 -2.91
N ILE A 222 -10.40 -11.57 -2.34
CA ILE A 222 -10.19 -11.49 -0.89
C ILE A 222 -11.05 -10.39 -0.27
N ILE A 223 -11.10 -9.18 -0.85
CA ILE A 223 -11.94 -8.09 -0.37
C ILE A 223 -13.42 -8.50 -0.39
N THR A 224 -13.85 -9.16 -1.46
CA THR A 224 -15.23 -9.65 -1.61
C THR A 224 -15.59 -10.65 -0.52
N TRP A 225 -14.73 -11.65 -0.28
CA TRP A 225 -14.92 -12.63 0.80
C TRP A 225 -14.85 -12.00 2.19
N CYS A 226 -13.95 -11.04 2.41
CA CYS A 226 -13.86 -10.31 3.68
C CYS A 226 -15.07 -9.41 3.97
N ALA A 227 -15.88 -9.12 2.95
CA ALA A 227 -17.03 -8.24 3.05
C ALA A 227 -18.38 -8.97 3.24
N ILE A 228 -18.39 -10.31 3.29
CA ILE A 228 -19.63 -11.07 3.55
C ILE A 228 -20.17 -10.79 4.96
N PRO A 229 -21.48 -10.83 5.19
CA PRO A 229 -22.04 -10.75 6.55
C PRO A 229 -21.49 -11.88 7.45
N LEU A 230 -21.21 -11.56 8.72
CA LEU A 230 -20.75 -12.52 9.74
C LEU A 230 -21.94 -13.02 10.57
N ASP A 231 -23.00 -13.46 9.89
CA ASP A 231 -24.29 -13.86 10.47
C ASP A 231 -24.52 -15.38 10.42
N GLY A 232 -23.54 -16.15 9.94
CA GLY A 232 -23.66 -17.60 9.77
C GLY A 232 -24.41 -18.02 8.49
N CYS A 233 -25.03 -17.11 7.73
CA CYS A 233 -25.88 -17.46 6.57
C CYS A 233 -25.11 -17.74 5.26
N SER A 234 -23.84 -17.35 5.16
CA SER A 234 -23.00 -17.45 3.96
C SER A 234 -22.16 -18.75 3.86
N SER A 235 -22.71 -19.90 4.27
CA SER A 235 -21.96 -21.17 4.36
C SER A 235 -21.27 -21.60 3.06
N GLN A 236 -21.93 -21.47 1.91
CA GLN A 236 -21.35 -21.81 0.60
C GLN A 236 -20.08 -21.01 0.29
N ILE A 237 -20.07 -19.71 0.63
CA ILE A 237 -18.90 -18.85 0.42
C ILE A 237 -17.78 -19.25 1.37
N VAL A 238 -18.10 -19.64 2.60
CA VAL A 238 -17.10 -20.13 3.56
C VAL A 238 -16.49 -21.45 3.09
N ASP A 239 -17.27 -22.38 2.54
CA ASP A 239 -16.73 -23.61 1.96
C ASP A 239 -15.84 -23.33 0.73
N GLU A 240 -16.12 -22.28 -0.05
CA GLU A 240 -15.22 -21.79 -1.11
C GLU A 240 -13.92 -21.23 -0.55
N ILE A 241 -14.02 -20.39 0.49
CA ILE A 241 -12.86 -19.85 1.20
C ILE A 241 -11.97 -21.00 1.69
N GLU A 242 -12.54 -21.96 2.42
CA GLU A 242 -11.80 -23.08 3.02
C GLU A 242 -11.06 -23.91 1.98
N ARG A 243 -11.70 -24.20 0.84
CA ARG A 243 -11.07 -24.89 -0.28
C ARG A 243 -9.90 -24.12 -0.90
N SER A 244 -9.92 -22.79 -0.84
CA SER A 244 -8.84 -21.95 -1.39
C SER A 244 -7.64 -21.79 -0.47
N LEU A 245 -7.78 -22.08 0.83
CA LEU A 245 -6.74 -21.79 1.85
C LEU A 245 -5.42 -22.55 1.63
N SER A 246 -5.42 -23.66 0.90
CA SER A 246 -4.20 -24.43 0.61
C SER A 246 -3.29 -23.75 -0.43
N ASP A 247 -3.88 -22.92 -1.29
CA ASP A 247 -3.23 -22.48 -2.54
C ASP A 247 -2.86 -20.98 -2.51
N ILE A 248 -3.26 -20.28 -1.46
CA ILE A 248 -3.03 -18.84 -1.30
C ILE A 248 -1.85 -18.53 -0.35
N PRO A 249 -1.16 -17.40 -0.53
CA PRO A 249 -0.09 -16.98 0.36
C PRO A 249 -0.57 -16.81 1.81
N ALA A 250 0.32 -17.07 2.77
CA ALA A 250 0.02 -16.96 4.20
C ALA A 250 -0.54 -15.58 4.61
N THR A 251 -0.07 -14.50 3.95
CA THR A 251 -0.54 -13.14 4.17
C THR A 251 -2.04 -12.97 3.89
N ASP A 252 -2.55 -13.67 2.86
CA ASP A 252 -3.94 -13.63 2.46
C ASP A 252 -4.79 -14.65 3.25
N ALA A 253 -4.22 -15.84 3.49
CA ALA A 253 -4.85 -16.88 4.29
C ALA A 253 -5.22 -16.40 5.70
N LEU A 254 -4.42 -15.50 6.31
CA LEU A 254 -4.71 -14.95 7.62
C LEU A 254 -6.10 -14.31 7.69
N LYS A 255 -6.42 -13.43 6.73
CA LYS A 255 -7.70 -12.70 6.69
C LYS A 255 -8.86 -13.67 6.54
N LEU A 256 -8.72 -14.61 5.62
CA LEU A 256 -9.76 -15.56 5.26
C LEU A 256 -10.05 -16.57 6.38
N ARG A 257 -9.02 -17.01 7.11
CA ARG A 257 -9.19 -17.89 8.29
C ARG A 257 -9.94 -17.21 9.42
N VAL A 258 -9.68 -15.93 9.66
CA VAL A 258 -10.43 -15.14 10.65
C VAL A 258 -11.90 -15.04 10.24
N ILE A 259 -12.19 -14.73 8.97
CA ILE A 259 -13.57 -14.65 8.46
C ILE A 259 -14.28 -15.99 8.56
N ALA A 260 -13.64 -17.09 8.16
CA ALA A 260 -14.22 -18.43 8.27
C ALA A 260 -14.51 -18.81 9.72
N ALA A 261 -13.60 -18.53 10.66
CA ALA A 261 -13.80 -18.79 12.07
C ALA A 261 -14.99 -18.00 12.64
N GLU A 262 -15.05 -16.69 12.41
CA GLU A 262 -16.19 -15.85 12.85
C GLU A 262 -17.52 -16.35 12.29
N HIS A 263 -17.52 -16.81 11.04
CA HIS A 263 -18.72 -17.34 10.40
C HIS A 263 -19.19 -18.65 11.04
N HIS A 264 -18.26 -19.57 11.33
CA HIS A 264 -18.56 -20.81 12.03
C HIS A 264 -19.07 -20.56 13.44
N LEU A 265 -18.50 -19.58 14.15
CA LEU A 265 -19.00 -19.16 15.45
C LEU A 265 -20.45 -18.64 15.36
N ALA A 266 -20.75 -17.79 14.39
CA ALA A 266 -22.10 -17.27 14.17
C ALA A 266 -23.10 -18.35 13.74
N ALA A 267 -22.64 -19.37 12.99
CA ALA A 267 -23.45 -20.51 12.58
C ALA A 267 -23.71 -21.54 13.70
N GLY A 268 -23.10 -21.38 14.87
CA GLY A 268 -23.20 -22.35 15.97
C GLY A 268 -22.29 -23.57 15.82
N GLU A 269 -21.25 -23.48 14.99
CA GLU A 269 -20.26 -24.53 14.73
C GLU A 269 -18.86 -24.15 15.26
N PRO A 270 -18.70 -23.74 16.54
CA PRO A 270 -17.44 -23.15 17.03
C PRO A 270 -16.23 -24.07 16.91
N ALA A 271 -16.44 -25.39 16.91
CA ALA A 271 -15.39 -26.40 16.74
C ALA A 271 -14.68 -26.28 15.38
N ARG A 272 -15.40 -26.02 14.29
CA ARG A 272 -14.80 -25.81 12.95
C ARG A 272 -13.95 -24.54 12.92
N GLY A 273 -14.38 -23.48 13.60
CA GLY A 273 -13.57 -22.27 13.71
C GLY A 273 -12.30 -22.47 14.55
N MET A 274 -12.30 -23.39 15.52
CA MET A 274 -11.10 -23.71 16.33
C MET A 274 -9.95 -24.26 15.47
N ASP A 275 -10.25 -25.02 14.42
CA ASP A 275 -9.24 -25.53 13.49
C ASP A 275 -8.50 -24.37 12.78
N HIS A 276 -9.22 -23.30 12.43
CA HIS A 276 -8.60 -22.09 11.86
C HIS A 276 -7.66 -21.39 12.85
N LEU A 277 -8.01 -21.34 14.14
CA LEU A 277 -7.16 -20.76 15.18
C LEU A 277 -5.80 -21.48 15.29
N MET A 278 -5.77 -22.80 15.10
CA MET A 278 -4.53 -23.58 15.16
C MET A 278 -3.50 -23.14 14.11
N HIS A 279 -3.97 -22.69 12.95
CA HIS A 279 -3.13 -22.14 11.89
C HIS A 279 -2.71 -20.67 12.15
N LEU A 280 -3.41 -19.97 13.03
CA LEU A 280 -3.16 -18.56 13.37
C LEU A 280 -2.34 -18.38 14.65
N ARG A 281 -1.99 -19.45 15.37
CA ARG A 281 -1.35 -19.43 16.70
C ARG A 281 -0.02 -18.67 16.79
N HIS A 282 0.66 -18.45 15.67
CA HIS A 282 1.94 -17.73 15.63
C HIS A 282 1.79 -16.27 15.20
N ALA A 283 0.59 -15.84 14.83
CA ALA A 283 0.31 -14.45 14.47
C ALA A 283 0.06 -13.64 15.76
N ARG A 284 1.10 -13.00 16.28
CA ARG A 284 1.03 -12.19 17.52
C ARG A 284 -0.10 -11.16 17.52
N ALA A 285 -0.35 -10.54 16.35
CA ALA A 285 -1.43 -9.55 16.19
C ALA A 285 -2.84 -10.12 16.46
N LEU A 286 -3.00 -11.45 16.43
CA LEU A 286 -4.27 -12.15 16.63
C LEU A 286 -4.41 -12.79 18.01
N GLU A 287 -3.44 -12.65 18.92
CA GLU A 287 -3.48 -13.31 20.23
C GLU A 287 -4.73 -12.93 21.05
N GLY A 288 -5.06 -11.62 21.09
CA GLY A 288 -6.24 -11.12 21.78
C GLY A 288 -7.54 -11.65 21.17
N TRP A 289 -7.66 -11.63 19.84
CA TRP A 289 -8.81 -12.19 19.14
C TRP A 289 -8.95 -13.71 19.34
N CYS A 290 -7.84 -14.47 19.26
CA CYS A 290 -7.86 -15.90 19.50
C CYS A 290 -8.31 -16.25 20.93
N ALA A 291 -7.91 -15.46 21.93
CA ALA A 291 -8.37 -15.65 23.31
C ALA A 291 -9.87 -15.39 23.44
N TRP A 292 -10.34 -14.26 22.87
CA TRP A 292 -11.75 -13.89 22.83
C TRP A 292 -12.61 -14.97 22.15
N TYR A 293 -12.15 -15.51 21.01
CA TYR A 293 -12.87 -16.55 20.27
C TYR A 293 -13.02 -17.82 21.12
N ARG A 294 -11.96 -18.26 21.81
CA ARG A 294 -12.00 -19.47 22.66
C ARG A 294 -12.98 -19.32 23.82
N GLU A 295 -13.02 -18.16 24.46
CA GLU A 295 -13.96 -17.87 25.53
C GLU A 295 -15.41 -17.98 25.04
N ARG A 296 -15.70 -17.37 23.89
CA ARG A 296 -17.04 -17.38 23.30
C ARG A 296 -17.48 -18.76 22.82
N ALA A 297 -16.57 -19.52 22.21
CA ALA A 297 -16.79 -20.91 21.82
C ALA A 297 -17.10 -21.82 23.03
N GLY A 298 -16.40 -21.60 24.16
CA GLY A 298 -16.63 -22.32 25.41
C GLY A 298 -18.05 -22.08 25.96
N ASN A 299 -18.50 -20.83 25.95
CA ASN A 299 -19.84 -20.44 26.43
C ASN A 299 -21.00 -20.99 25.55
N MET A 300 -20.73 -21.41 24.31
CA MET A 300 -21.73 -21.99 23.41
C MET A 300 -21.82 -23.52 23.50
N SER A 301 -20.85 -24.16 24.16
CA SER A 301 -20.78 -25.62 24.32
C SER A 301 -21.34 -26.10 25.67
N THR A 302 -21.69 -25.17 26.56
CA THR A 302 -22.36 -25.36 27.85
C THR A 302 -23.85 -25.08 27.74
#